data_AF-A0A8H5LQ55-F1
#
_entry.id   AF-A0A8H5LQ55-F1
#
_cell.length_a   1.000
_cell.length_b   1.000
_cell.length_c   1.000
_cell.angle_alpha   90.00
_cell.angle_beta   90.00
_cell.angle_gamma   90.00
#
_symmetry.space_group_name_H-M   'P 1'
#
loop_
_entity.id
_entity.type
_entity.pdbx_description
1 polymer ?
#
loop_
_entity_poly.entity_id
_entity_poly.type
_entity_poly.pdbx_seq_one_letter_code
_entity_poly.pdbx_strand_id
1 'polypeptide(L)'
;MEASRQQQHLRWPSDDKLEPKKCLPAIFSGFSSLFPGSKLFPSRFLASTDVSTIHGNVSDTAKRFVVDFLEHHYFRDANEETFGLDVGRRLRLISMNVWDASSRGVSNGSHVRIPGRATEAQTVFEITVTQDMCNQFDTLDGSCACYIVDP
;
A
#
# COMPACT_ATOMS: atom_id res chain seq x y z
N MET A 1 16.54 -25.87 29.55
CA MET A 1 15.34 -25.21 30.08
C MET A 1 14.85 -24.26 29.00
N GLU A 2 13.86 -24.72 28.25
CA GLU A 2 13.36 -24.12 27.03
C GLU A 2 12.13 -23.28 27.37
N ALA A 3 12.24 -21.96 27.26
CA ALA A 3 11.17 -21.04 27.61
C ALA A 3 10.38 -20.67 26.35
N SER A 4 9.21 -21.30 26.18
CA SER A 4 8.20 -20.96 25.18
C SER A 4 7.84 -19.48 25.23
N ARG A 5 8.20 -18.74 24.19
CA ARG A 5 7.75 -17.36 23.94
C ARG A 5 6.30 -17.38 23.47
N GLN A 6 5.36 -17.08 24.37
CA GLN A 6 4.00 -16.69 23.98
C GLN A 6 4.04 -15.23 23.50
N GLN A 7 3.89 -15.02 22.19
CA GLN A 7 3.63 -13.71 21.59
C GLN A 7 2.23 -13.25 22.02
N GLN A 8 2.13 -12.24 22.88
CA GLN A 8 0.85 -11.61 23.17
C GLN A 8 0.48 -10.64 22.04
N HIS A 9 -0.52 -11.05 21.27
CA HIS A 9 -1.17 -10.29 20.21
C HIS A 9 -1.90 -9.08 20.82
N LEU A 10 -1.32 -7.87 20.74
CA LEU A 10 -2.03 -6.65 21.13
C LEU A 10 -3.05 -6.29 20.04
N ARG A 11 -4.32 -6.35 20.42
CA ARG A 11 -5.51 -6.17 19.57
C ARG A 11 -5.66 -4.69 19.19
N TRP A 12 -5.70 -4.41 17.89
CA TRP A 12 -6.04 -3.10 17.34
C TRP A 12 -7.43 -2.65 17.85
N PRO A 13 -7.66 -1.36 18.17
CA PRO A 13 -8.97 -0.88 18.56
C PRO A 13 -9.98 -1.12 17.43
N SER A 14 -11.18 -1.62 17.79
CA SER A 14 -12.28 -1.88 16.85
C SER A 14 -12.65 -0.64 16.04
N ASP A 15 -13.07 -0.87 14.79
CA ASP A 15 -13.35 0.14 13.75
C ASP A 15 -14.39 1.23 14.17
N ASP A 16 -15.17 1.01 15.24
CA ASP A 16 -16.20 1.92 15.76
C ASP A 16 -15.68 3.29 16.28
N LYS A 17 -14.36 3.53 16.27
CA LYS A 17 -13.76 4.77 16.79
C LYS A 17 -13.03 5.63 15.76
N LEU A 18 -13.06 5.24 14.48
CA LEU A 18 -12.45 6.02 13.41
C LEU A 18 -13.47 7.00 12.81
N GLU A 19 -13.63 8.16 13.46
CA GLU A 19 -14.36 9.29 12.87
C GLU A 19 -13.62 9.79 11.62
N PRO A 20 -14.27 9.86 10.44
CA PRO A 20 -13.62 10.32 9.22
C PRO A 20 -13.34 11.83 9.32
N LYS A 21 -12.06 12.19 9.48
CA LYS A 21 -11.62 13.58 9.35
C LYS A 21 -11.80 14.00 7.89
N LYS A 22 -12.76 14.90 7.66
CA LYS A 22 -13.07 15.53 6.37
C LYS A 22 -11.83 16.25 5.81
N CYS A 23 -11.14 15.63 4.86
CA CYS A 23 -10.14 16.28 4.02
C CYS A 23 -10.28 15.77 2.57
N LEU A 24 -11.24 16.32 1.81
CA LEU A 24 -11.21 16.31 0.35
C LEU A 24 -11.88 17.60 -0.15
N PRO A 25 -11.21 18.45 -0.95
CA PRO A 25 -11.90 19.47 -1.73
C PRO A 25 -12.48 18.84 -3.00
N ALA A 26 -13.68 19.32 -3.35
CA ALA A 26 -14.42 18.95 -4.54
C ALA A 26 -13.68 19.38 -5.82
N ILE A 27 -13.48 18.45 -6.76
CA ILE A 27 -13.25 18.76 -8.17
C ILE A 27 -14.11 17.78 -8.98
N PHE A 28 -15.40 18.12 -9.10
CA PHE A 28 -16.35 17.50 -10.02
C PHE A 28 -16.92 18.64 -10.87
N SER A 29 -16.38 18.85 -12.07
CA SER A 29 -17.15 19.37 -13.21
C SER A 29 -16.29 19.50 -14.47
N GLY A 30 -16.64 18.69 -15.48
CA GLY A 30 -16.45 19.06 -16.89
C GLY A 30 -15.12 18.66 -17.52
N PHE A 31 -15.15 17.68 -18.42
CA PHE A 31 -15.10 17.99 -19.84
C PHE A 31 -15.46 16.74 -20.65
N SER A 32 -16.61 16.80 -21.29
CA SER A 32 -17.03 15.89 -22.34
C SER A 32 -16.42 16.31 -23.67
N SER A 33 -15.97 15.32 -24.43
CA SER A 33 -15.76 15.29 -25.89
C SER A 33 -14.34 15.37 -26.43
N LEU A 34 -14.12 14.49 -27.42
CA LEU A 34 -13.00 14.32 -28.36
C LEU A 34 -11.83 13.49 -27.84
N PHE A 35 -11.77 12.21 -28.21
CA PHE A 35 -10.83 11.66 -29.23
C PHE A 35 -11.22 10.21 -29.59
N PRO A 36 -11.23 9.83 -30.89
CA PRO A 36 -11.51 8.46 -31.32
C PRO A 36 -10.21 7.66 -31.44
N GLY A 37 -10.13 6.50 -30.77
CA GLY A 37 -9.07 5.52 -31.05
C GLY A 37 -8.47 4.82 -29.83
N SER A 38 -9.28 4.30 -28.92
CA SER A 38 -8.77 3.38 -27.88
C SER A 38 -8.69 1.96 -28.45
N LYS A 39 -7.46 1.48 -28.64
CA LYS A 39 -7.18 0.04 -28.79
C LYS A 39 -7.77 -0.66 -27.57
N LEU A 40 -8.61 -1.67 -27.83
CA LEU A 40 -9.20 -2.53 -26.81
C LEU A 40 -8.10 -3.33 -26.12
N PHE A 41 -7.60 -2.84 -24.99
CA PHE A 41 -6.92 -3.70 -24.04
C PHE A 41 -7.98 -4.46 -23.23
N PRO A 42 -7.80 -5.76 -23.01
CA PRO A 42 -8.78 -6.56 -22.29
C PRO A 42 -8.87 -6.01 -20.87
N SER A 43 -10.07 -5.58 -20.49
CA SER A 43 -10.44 -5.27 -19.12
C SER A 43 -10.16 -6.51 -18.26
N ARG A 44 -8.95 -6.54 -17.67
CA ARG A 44 -8.60 -7.50 -16.63
C ARG A 44 -9.53 -7.18 -15.47
N PHE A 45 -10.62 -7.93 -15.36
CA PHE A 45 -11.29 -8.15 -14.10
C PHE A 45 -10.23 -8.75 -13.16
N LEU A 46 -9.54 -7.88 -12.42
CA LEU A 46 -8.66 -8.29 -11.34
C LEU A 46 -9.56 -8.96 -10.32
N ALA A 47 -9.31 -10.25 -10.09
CA ALA A 47 -9.88 -10.96 -8.95
C ALA A 47 -9.58 -10.10 -7.72
N SER A 48 -10.61 -9.74 -6.96
CA SER A 48 -10.46 -8.92 -5.76
C SER A 48 -9.33 -9.49 -4.91
N THR A 49 -8.28 -8.70 -4.66
CA THR A 49 -7.12 -9.14 -3.89
C THR A 49 -7.58 -9.67 -2.52
N ASP A 50 -7.21 -10.92 -2.21
CA ASP A 50 -7.54 -11.54 -0.93
C ASP A 50 -6.65 -10.96 0.18
N VAL A 51 -7.24 -10.08 0.99
CA VAL A 51 -6.56 -9.40 2.11
C VAL A 51 -6.02 -10.35 3.17
N SER A 52 -6.55 -11.58 3.26
CA SER A 52 -6.05 -12.57 4.23
C SER A 52 -4.61 -13.00 3.94
N THR A 53 -4.15 -12.82 2.69
CA THR A 53 -2.78 -13.10 2.26
C THR A 53 -1.78 -11.99 2.62
N ILE A 54 -2.28 -10.82 3.04
CA ILE A 54 -1.45 -9.67 3.40
C ILE A 54 -1.09 -9.75 4.89
N HIS A 55 0.20 -9.92 5.17
CA HIS A 55 0.72 -10.10 6.52
C HIS A 55 0.77 -8.80 7.32
N GLY A 56 0.89 -8.92 8.65
CA GLY A 56 1.20 -7.82 9.55
C GLY A 56 0.11 -7.54 10.57
N ASN A 57 0.34 -6.51 11.39
CA ASN A 57 -0.45 -6.24 12.60
C ASN A 57 -1.63 -5.27 12.40
N VAL A 58 -1.86 -4.80 11.18
CA VAL A 58 -2.98 -3.94 10.81
C VAL A 58 -4.25 -4.77 10.60
N SER A 59 -5.43 -4.21 10.85
CA SER A 59 -6.71 -4.90 10.62
C SER A 59 -6.96 -5.17 9.14
N ASP A 60 -7.68 -6.25 8.84
CA ASP A 60 -8.02 -6.59 7.46
C ASP A 60 -8.91 -5.51 6.81
N THR A 61 -9.76 -4.82 7.58
CA THR A 61 -10.52 -3.65 7.11
C THR A 61 -9.59 -2.55 6.58
N ALA A 62 -8.52 -2.24 7.32
CA ALA A 62 -7.56 -1.21 6.90
C ALA A 62 -6.68 -1.68 5.72
N LYS A 63 -6.30 -2.95 5.68
CA LYS A 63 -5.61 -3.53 4.51
C LYS A 63 -6.49 -3.44 3.27
N ARG A 64 -7.77 -3.81 3.39
CA ARG A 64 -8.78 -3.72 2.33
C ARG A 64 -8.91 -2.30 1.79
N PHE A 65 -9.04 -1.32 2.69
CA PHE A 65 -9.10 0.09 2.31
C PHE A 65 -7.89 0.53 1.47
N VAL A 66 -6.68 0.17 1.88
CA VAL A 66 -5.46 0.54 1.15
C VAL A 66 -5.36 -0.16 -0.21
N VAL A 67 -5.69 -1.44 -0.28
CA VAL A 67 -5.73 -2.20 -1.53
C VAL A 67 -6.74 -1.59 -2.50
N ASP A 68 -7.96 -1.33 -2.03
CA ASP A 68 -9.02 -0.75 -2.86
C ASP A 68 -8.62 0.66 -3.34
N PHE A 69 -7.94 1.46 -2.49
CA PHE A 69 -7.43 2.77 -2.87
C PHE A 69 -6.38 2.69 -3.98
N LEU A 70 -5.39 1.81 -3.84
CA LEU A 70 -4.33 1.61 -4.84
C LEU A 70 -4.93 1.09 -6.16
N GLU A 71 -5.75 0.03 -6.10
CA GLU A 71 -6.30 -0.62 -7.29
C GLU A 71 -7.33 0.25 -8.02
N HIS A 72 -8.22 0.95 -7.29
CA HIS A 72 -9.34 1.67 -7.90
C HIS A 72 -9.10 3.15 -8.11
N HIS A 73 -8.40 3.84 -7.21
CA HIS A 73 -8.22 5.28 -7.34
C HIS A 73 -6.88 5.63 -7.98
N TYR A 74 -5.82 4.92 -7.61
CA TYR A 74 -4.50 5.26 -8.09
C TYR A 74 -4.23 4.68 -9.49
N PHE A 75 -4.49 3.38 -9.68
CA PHE A 75 -4.14 2.72 -10.95
C PHE A 75 -5.21 2.75 -12.04
N ARG A 76 -6.49 2.96 -11.69
CA ARG A 76 -7.61 2.88 -12.63
C ARG A 76 -8.09 4.24 -13.15
N ASP A 77 -8.09 5.26 -12.30
CA ASP A 77 -8.57 6.60 -12.65
C ASP A 77 -7.49 7.47 -13.32
N ALA A 78 -6.30 6.91 -13.58
CA ALA A 78 -5.27 7.58 -14.35
C ALA A 78 -5.74 7.76 -15.80
N ASN A 79 -5.89 9.03 -16.21
CA ASN A 79 -6.42 9.41 -17.53
C ASN A 79 -5.48 9.02 -18.70
N GLU A 80 -4.21 8.72 -18.42
CA GLU A 80 -3.21 8.34 -19.41
C GLU A 80 -2.50 7.05 -19.00
N GLU A 81 -2.43 6.08 -19.92
CA GLU A 81 -1.62 4.88 -19.73
C GLU A 81 -0.14 5.22 -19.95
N THR A 82 0.59 5.35 -18.86
CA THR A 82 2.04 5.55 -18.87
C THR A 82 2.75 4.26 -18.45
N PHE A 83 4.00 4.11 -18.89
CA PHE A 83 4.81 2.96 -18.50
C PHE A 83 4.98 2.88 -16.96
N GLY A 84 5.14 4.02 -16.28
CA GLY A 84 5.22 4.06 -14.82
C GLY A 84 3.95 3.52 -14.14
N LEU A 85 2.77 3.86 -14.69
CA LEU A 85 1.49 3.32 -14.20
C LEU A 85 1.42 1.80 -14.36
N ASP A 86 1.89 1.28 -15.50
CA ASP A 86 1.95 -0.16 -15.74
C ASP A 86 2.95 -0.90 -14.85
N VAL A 87 4.04 -0.24 -14.44
CA VAL A 87 4.95 -0.76 -13.41
C VAL A 87 4.26 -0.74 -12.05
N GLY A 88 3.60 0.35 -11.67
CA GLY A 88 2.87 0.48 -10.40
C GLY A 88 1.78 -0.58 -10.24
N ARG A 89 1.02 -0.87 -11.31
CA ARG A 89 0.01 -1.95 -11.36
C ARG A 89 0.55 -3.36 -11.10
N ARG A 90 1.88 -3.56 -11.22
CA ARG A 90 2.54 -4.85 -10.93
C ARG A 90 2.97 -4.97 -9.47
N LEU A 91 2.89 -3.89 -8.67
CA LEU A 91 3.19 -3.93 -7.24
C LEU A 91 2.10 -4.69 -6.49
N ARG A 92 2.52 -5.66 -5.67
CA ARG A 92 1.66 -6.44 -4.81
C ARG A 92 1.95 -6.11 -3.36
N LEU A 93 0.95 -5.61 -2.64
CA LEU A 93 1.08 -5.37 -1.20
C LEU A 93 1.13 -6.72 -0.47
N ILE A 94 2.23 -7.01 0.23
CA ILE A 94 2.43 -8.28 0.94
C ILE A 94 2.43 -8.12 2.46
N SER A 95 2.74 -6.92 2.98
CA SER A 95 2.64 -6.67 4.42
C SER A 95 2.34 -5.20 4.77
N MET A 96 1.58 -5.01 5.85
CA MET A 96 1.32 -3.71 6.47
C MET A 96 1.47 -3.81 7.99
N ASN A 97 2.30 -2.93 8.56
CA ASN A 97 2.53 -2.85 9.99
C ASN A 97 2.48 -1.42 10.49
N VAL A 98 1.94 -1.23 11.70
CA VAL A 98 1.97 0.04 12.43
C VAL A 98 2.43 -0.22 13.86
N TRP A 99 3.41 0.55 14.33
CA TRP A 99 3.88 0.52 15.70
C TRP A 99 3.70 1.89 16.33
N ASP A 100 3.01 1.93 17.47
CA ASP A 100 2.96 3.14 18.28
C ASP A 100 4.37 3.48 18.80
N ALA A 101 4.62 4.78 18.97
CA ALA A 101 5.84 5.33 19.55
C ALA A 101 6.17 4.75 20.93
N SER A 102 5.16 4.22 21.63
CA SER A 102 5.26 3.58 22.94
C SER A 102 5.65 2.07 22.89
N SER A 103 5.59 1.43 21.72
CA SER A 103 5.59 -0.04 21.60
C SER A 103 6.96 -0.67 21.37
N ARG A 104 7.99 0.12 21.06
CA ARG A 104 9.37 -0.37 20.79
C ARG A 104 10.37 -0.08 21.93
N GLY A 105 9.91 0.49 23.04
CA GLY A 105 10.73 0.75 24.24
C GLY A 105 10.22 -0.06 25.43
N VAL A 106 10.52 -1.37 25.47
CA VAL A 106 10.23 -2.19 26.64
C VAL A 106 11.45 -2.19 27.55
N SER A 107 11.50 -1.27 28.50
CA SER A 107 12.34 -1.43 29.70
C SER A 107 11.44 -1.94 30.82
N ASN A 108 11.62 -3.20 31.23
CA ASN A 108 11.02 -3.80 32.43
C ASN A 108 9.48 -3.92 32.43
N GLY A 109 8.85 -4.25 31.29
CA GLY A 109 7.41 -4.55 31.23
C GLY A 109 6.48 -3.34 31.37
N SER A 110 7.03 -2.13 31.44
CA SER A 110 6.29 -0.87 31.35
C SER A 110 6.43 -0.32 29.93
N HIS A 111 5.30 -0.05 29.27
CA HIS A 111 5.28 0.70 28.00
C HIS A 111 5.73 2.13 28.26
N VAL A 112 7.02 2.40 28.06
CA VAL A 112 7.55 3.75 28.20
C VAL A 112 7.36 4.48 26.88
N ARG A 113 6.48 5.48 26.87
CA ARG A 113 6.44 6.47 25.78
C ARG A 113 7.79 7.17 25.76
N ILE A 114 8.58 6.94 24.72
CA ILE A 114 9.81 7.69 24.48
C ILE A 114 9.37 9.06 23.94
N PRO A 115 9.48 10.16 24.73
CA PRO A 115 9.12 11.47 24.25
C PRO A 115 9.93 11.81 23.00
N GLY A 116 9.23 12.24 21.94
CA GLY A 116 9.83 12.58 20.65
C GLY A 116 9.88 11.45 19.61
N ARG A 117 9.45 10.22 19.93
CA ARG A 117 9.32 9.15 18.93
C ARG A 117 7.97 9.27 18.21
N ALA A 118 7.97 9.23 16.88
CA ALA A 118 6.76 9.19 16.08
C ALA A 118 6.24 7.75 15.95
N THR A 119 4.93 7.61 15.70
CA THR A 119 4.34 6.36 15.20
C THR A 119 5.05 5.94 13.93
N GLU A 120 5.41 4.66 13.84
CA GLU A 120 6.12 4.09 12.70
C GLU A 120 5.15 3.21 11.91
N ALA A 121 5.09 3.39 10.59
CA ALA A 121 4.34 2.54 9.69
C ALA A 121 5.31 1.92 8.68
N GLN A 122 5.06 0.66 8.31
CA GLN A 122 5.81 -0.05 7.28
C GLN A 122 4.84 -0.77 6.35
N THR A 123 4.97 -0.50 5.06
CA THR A 123 4.37 -1.28 3.99
C THR A 123 5.46 -2.03 3.25
N VAL A 124 5.16 -3.24 2.81
CA VAL A 124 6.07 -4.05 2.00
C VAL A 124 5.33 -4.45 0.74
N PHE A 125 5.92 -4.08 -0.40
CA PHE A 125 5.45 -4.46 -1.72
C PHE A 125 6.40 -5.46 -2.36
N GLU A 126 5.85 -6.33 -3.19
CA GLU A 126 6.59 -7.26 -4.04
C GLU A 126 6.29 -6.95 -5.51
N ILE A 127 7.30 -7.07 -6.36
CA ILE A 127 7.18 -6.93 -7.80
C ILE A 127 8.14 -7.89 -8.49
N THR A 128 7.68 -8.50 -9.57
CA THR A 128 8.55 -9.28 -10.48
C THR A 128 9.15 -8.33 -11.51
N VAL A 129 10.47 -8.15 -11.46
CA VAL A 129 11.19 -7.35 -12.47
C VAL A 129 11.25 -8.11 -13.78
N THR A 130 10.79 -7.48 -14.84
CA THR A 130 10.79 -8.01 -16.21
C THR A 130 11.73 -7.19 -17.10
N GLN A 131 12.10 -7.73 -18.27
CA GLN A 131 13.11 -7.12 -19.14
C GLN A 131 12.78 -5.68 -19.58
N ASP A 132 11.51 -5.33 -19.72
CA ASP A 132 11.04 -3.97 -20.05
C ASP A 132 11.33 -2.95 -18.95
N MET A 133 11.61 -3.39 -17.72
CA MET A 133 12.00 -2.56 -16.59
C MET A 133 13.53 -2.46 -16.43
N CYS A 134 14.29 -3.14 -17.27
CA CYS A 134 15.75 -3.14 -17.22
C CYS A 134 16.33 -2.12 -18.20
N ASN A 135 17.49 -1.59 -17.84
CA ASN A 135 18.31 -0.80 -18.76
C ASN A 135 19.11 -1.69 -19.73
N GLN A 136 19.92 -1.08 -20.60
CA GLN A 136 20.78 -1.78 -21.56
C GLN A 136 21.84 -2.72 -20.95
N PHE A 137 22.00 -2.73 -19.62
CA PHE A 137 22.91 -3.59 -18.88
C PHE A 137 22.18 -4.73 -18.15
N ASP A 138 20.92 -4.99 -18.46
CA ASP A 138 20.08 -6.02 -17.83
C ASP A 138 19.94 -5.84 -16.30
N THR A 139 19.96 -4.57 -15.86
CA THR A 139 19.73 -4.20 -14.45
C THR A 139 18.49 -3.32 -14.33
N LEU A 140 17.80 -3.33 -13.19
CA LEU A 140 16.62 -2.51 -12.95
C LEU A 140 16.92 -1.04 -13.27
N ASP A 141 16.16 -0.47 -14.20
CA ASP A 141 16.32 0.91 -14.60
C ASP A 141 16.02 1.86 -13.42
N GLY A 142 16.85 2.89 -13.26
CA GLY A 142 16.71 3.82 -12.15
C GLY A 142 15.37 4.56 -12.14
N SER A 143 14.79 4.83 -13.31
CA SER A 143 13.45 5.44 -13.39
C SER A 143 12.36 4.50 -12.90
N CYS A 144 12.45 3.20 -13.22
CA CYS A 144 11.56 2.18 -12.67
C CYS A 144 11.70 2.08 -11.15
N ALA A 145 12.94 2.10 -10.64
CA ALA A 145 13.20 2.06 -9.20
C ALA A 145 12.58 3.27 -8.48
N CYS A 146 12.67 4.48 -9.04
CA CYS A 146 12.02 5.66 -8.50
C CYS A 146 10.49 5.51 -8.45
N TYR A 147 9.87 5.03 -9.53
CA TYR A 147 8.43 4.74 -9.56
C TYR A 147 8.00 3.66 -8.56
N ILE A 148 8.85 2.69 -8.23
CA ILE A 148 8.52 1.66 -7.24
C ILE A 148 8.54 2.23 -5.82
N VAL A 149 9.43 3.18 -5.53
CA VAL A 149 9.58 3.79 -4.20
C VAL A 149 8.51 4.85 -3.96
N ASP A 150 8.14 5.59 -5.00
CA ASP A 150 7.10 6.62 -4.98
C ASP A 150 6.03 6.28 -6.03
N PRO A 151 5.23 5.21 -5.77
CA PRO A 151 4.23 4.72 -6.71
C PRO A 151 3.14 5.73 -6.94
#